data_AF-A0A419FBB3-F1
#
_entry.id   AF-A0A419FBB3-F1
#
_cell.length_a   1.000
_cell.length_b   1.000
_cell.length_c   1.000
_cell.angle_alpha   90.00
_cell.angle_beta   90.00
_cell.angle_gamma   90.00
#
_symmetry.space_group_name_H-M   'P 1'
#
loop_
_entity.id
_entity.type
_entity.pdbx_description
1 polymer ?
#
loop_
_entity_poly.entity_id
_entity_poly.type
_entity_poly.pdbx_seq_one_letter_code
_entity_poly.pdbx_strand_id
1 'polypeptide(L)'
;MNLRHLLWIPAGAIISFFASFIFGDRLTLPVDLYYLIYFAVIIGFFAYYVKSTHLDLRALISRRLIWGILLGLAVGFMLIKNVTSRPATERFTGWMLVWAIFWRGIVYGGVDGLLLLAFPWIVVWRALEAESRGFGRKIAAAVIAWGFILLVTTAYHLGYADFRSSKIVQPNVGSTIAGFPTLIAANPVGGPVSHICMHVAAVVHSPRTELFLPPHRASD
;
A
#
# COMPACT_ATOMS: atom_id res chain seq x y z
N MET A 1 -16.41 21.32 0.67
CA MET A 1 -16.44 19.85 0.71
C MET A 1 -16.90 19.37 -0.66
N ASN A 2 -16.21 18.43 -1.30
CA ASN A 2 -16.61 17.88 -2.60
C ASN A 2 -16.71 16.35 -2.49
N LEU A 3 -17.90 15.84 -2.18
CA LEU A 3 -18.10 14.40 -1.98
C LEU A 3 -17.96 13.58 -3.28
N ARG A 4 -18.14 14.21 -4.45
CA ARG A 4 -17.85 13.54 -5.74
C ARG A 4 -16.39 13.12 -5.85
N HIS A 5 -15.50 13.80 -5.12
CA HIS A 5 -14.10 13.43 -5.04
C HIS A 5 -13.89 12.03 -4.45
N LEU A 6 -14.82 11.52 -3.63
CA LEU A 6 -14.74 10.16 -3.10
C LEU A 6 -14.89 9.07 -4.17
N LEU A 7 -15.45 9.39 -5.36
CA LEU A 7 -15.60 8.43 -6.46
C LEU A 7 -14.27 7.91 -7.01
N TRP A 8 -13.16 8.59 -6.72
CA TRP A 8 -11.82 8.10 -7.04
C TRP A 8 -11.44 6.85 -6.26
N ILE A 9 -12.04 6.61 -5.08
CA ILE A 9 -11.75 5.43 -4.25
C ILE A 9 -12.33 4.15 -4.85
N PRO A 10 -13.64 4.04 -5.18
CA PRO A 10 -14.15 2.86 -5.85
C PRO A 10 -13.48 2.63 -7.21
N ALA A 11 -13.11 3.69 -7.95
CA ALA A 11 -12.32 3.55 -9.18
C ALA A 11 -10.95 2.89 -8.91
N GLY A 12 -10.23 3.37 -7.88
CA GLY A 12 -8.95 2.78 -7.47
C GLY A 12 -9.10 1.31 -7.02
N ALA A 13 -10.13 1.01 -6.23
CA ALA A 13 -10.43 -0.35 -5.77
C ALA A 13 -10.75 -1.32 -6.92
N ILE A 14 -11.53 -0.86 -7.91
CA ILE A 14 -11.86 -1.64 -9.11
C ILE A 14 -10.60 -1.90 -9.94
N ILE A 15 -9.80 -0.86 -10.19
CA ILE A 15 -8.56 -0.96 -10.96
C ILE A 15 -7.58 -1.92 -10.29
N SER A 16 -7.39 -1.80 -8.96
CA SER A 16 -6.49 -2.67 -8.23
C SER A 16 -6.96 -4.11 -8.17
N PHE A 17 -8.27 -4.33 -7.99
CA PHE A 17 -8.85 -5.68 -8.06
C PHE A 17 -8.58 -6.31 -9.42
N PHE A 18 -8.91 -5.63 -10.52
CA PHE A 18 -8.73 -6.18 -11.86
C PHE A 18 -7.26 -6.37 -12.23
N ALA A 19 -6.37 -5.47 -11.80
CA ALA A 19 -4.94 -5.64 -12.03
C ALA A 19 -4.42 -6.92 -11.35
N SER A 20 -4.77 -7.14 -10.08
CA SER A 20 -4.41 -8.36 -9.35
C SER A 20 -5.09 -9.61 -9.90
N PHE A 21 -6.39 -9.52 -10.21
CA PHE A 21 -7.16 -10.63 -10.74
C PHE A 21 -6.68 -11.08 -12.12
N ILE A 22 -6.53 -10.17 -13.06
CA ILE A 22 -6.17 -10.53 -14.43
C ILE A 22 -4.71 -10.97 -14.49
N PHE A 23 -3.79 -10.17 -13.97
CA PHE A 23 -2.36 -10.38 -14.19
C PHE A 23 -1.71 -11.25 -13.10
N GLY A 24 -2.20 -11.17 -11.85
CA GLY A 24 -1.67 -11.93 -10.73
C GLY A 24 -2.26 -13.33 -10.60
N ASP A 25 -3.58 -13.46 -10.83
CA ASP A 25 -4.34 -14.70 -10.63
C ASP A 25 -4.61 -15.46 -11.95
N ARG A 26 -5.17 -14.80 -12.97
CA ARG A 26 -5.66 -15.49 -14.19
C ARG A 26 -4.58 -15.81 -15.22
N LEU A 27 -3.67 -14.88 -15.50
CA LEU A 27 -2.66 -15.03 -16.56
C LEU A 27 -1.35 -15.69 -16.09
N THR A 28 -1.15 -15.89 -14.78
CA THR A 28 0.03 -16.58 -14.21
C THR A 28 1.39 -16.09 -14.76
N LEU A 29 1.55 -14.78 -14.95
CA LEU A 29 2.78 -14.15 -15.50
C LEU A 29 3.96 -14.25 -14.54
N PRO A 30 5.23 -14.39 -14.95
CA PRO A 30 6.39 -14.30 -14.05
C PRO A 30 6.26 -13.14 -13.04
N VAL A 31 6.53 -13.39 -11.75
CA VAL A 31 6.18 -12.44 -10.65
C VAL A 31 6.69 -11.03 -10.91
N ASP A 32 7.93 -10.90 -11.38
CA ASP A 32 8.53 -9.59 -11.65
C ASP A 32 7.88 -8.88 -12.86
N LEU A 33 7.39 -9.62 -13.86
CA LEU A 33 6.61 -9.08 -14.98
C LEU A 33 5.22 -8.64 -14.54
N TYR A 34 4.56 -9.43 -13.68
CA TYR A 34 3.32 -9.02 -13.04
C TYR A 34 3.49 -7.69 -12.31
N TYR A 35 4.54 -7.56 -11.49
CA TYR A 35 4.85 -6.32 -10.79
C TYR A 35 5.07 -5.14 -11.73
N LEU A 36 5.80 -5.32 -12.84
CA LEU A 36 5.98 -4.25 -13.82
C LEU A 36 4.63 -3.73 -14.36
N ILE A 37 3.73 -4.64 -14.75
CA ILE A 37 2.40 -4.28 -15.27
C ILE A 37 1.57 -3.60 -14.17
N TYR A 38 1.56 -4.18 -12.97
CA TYR A 38 0.87 -3.60 -11.82
C TYR A 38 1.35 -2.17 -11.52
N PHE A 39 2.66 -1.94 -11.52
CA PHE A 39 3.23 -0.60 -11.30
C PHE A 39 2.77 0.38 -12.36
N ALA A 40 2.81 0.00 -13.63
CA ALA A 40 2.36 0.85 -14.72
C ALA A 40 0.87 1.24 -14.55
N VAL A 41 0.02 0.28 -14.18
CA VAL A 41 -1.42 0.52 -13.94
C VAL A 41 -1.63 1.47 -12.76
N ILE A 42 -1.02 1.20 -11.61
CA ILE A 42 -1.23 2.00 -10.39
C ILE A 42 -0.62 3.39 -10.49
N ILE A 43 0.62 3.50 -11.00
CA ILE A 43 1.27 4.80 -11.20
C ILE A 43 0.52 5.59 -12.27
N GLY A 44 0.07 4.96 -13.36
CA GLY A 44 -0.73 5.60 -14.40
C GLY A 44 -2.06 6.14 -13.86
N PHE A 45 -2.77 5.34 -13.06
CA PHE A 45 -4.00 5.77 -12.39
C PHE A 45 -3.76 6.94 -11.42
N PHE A 46 -2.72 6.86 -10.58
CA PHE A 46 -2.40 7.94 -9.65
C PHE A 46 -1.97 9.22 -10.37
N ALA A 47 -1.17 9.12 -11.43
CA ALA A 47 -0.79 10.25 -12.27
C ALA A 47 -2.01 10.89 -12.93
N TYR A 48 -2.96 10.07 -13.41
CA TYR A 48 -4.23 10.56 -13.95
C TYR A 48 -5.06 11.28 -12.89
N TYR A 49 -5.16 10.76 -11.68
CA TYR A 49 -5.81 11.43 -10.55
C TYR A 49 -5.14 12.78 -10.22
N VAL A 50 -3.81 12.83 -10.14
CA VAL A 50 -3.03 14.04 -9.85
C VAL A 50 -3.31 15.12 -10.90
N LYS A 51 -3.24 14.74 -12.18
CA LYS A 51 -3.50 15.65 -13.31
C LYS A 51 -4.95 16.13 -13.32
N SER A 52 -5.92 15.22 -13.18
CA SER A 52 -7.35 15.52 -13.29
C SER A 52 -7.89 16.37 -12.13
N THR A 53 -7.19 16.36 -10.99
CA THR A 53 -7.62 17.06 -9.79
C THR A 53 -6.70 18.22 -9.40
N HIS A 54 -5.74 18.56 -10.27
CA HIS A 54 -4.72 19.58 -10.05
C HIS A 54 -4.06 19.46 -8.67
N LEU A 55 -3.69 18.23 -8.28
CA LEU A 55 -3.07 17.98 -6.99
C LEU A 55 -1.64 18.53 -6.98
N ASP A 56 -1.38 19.51 -6.11
CA ASP A 56 -0.02 19.91 -5.78
C ASP A 56 0.62 18.86 -4.87
N LEU A 57 1.27 17.87 -5.49
CA LEU A 57 1.97 16.80 -4.78
C LEU A 57 3.11 17.32 -3.90
N ARG A 58 3.81 18.36 -4.35
CA ARG A 58 4.94 18.90 -3.60
C ARG A 58 4.46 19.50 -2.29
N ALA A 59 3.43 20.34 -2.34
CA ALA A 59 2.85 20.94 -1.15
C ALA A 59 2.20 19.90 -0.23
N LEU A 60 1.63 18.82 -0.79
CA LEU A 60 1.06 17.74 0.01
C LEU A 60 2.14 16.94 0.75
N ILE A 61 3.23 16.56 0.05
CA ILE A 61 4.31 15.73 0.60
C ILE A 61 5.17 16.53 1.59
N SER A 62 5.47 17.80 1.31
CA SER A 62 6.37 18.60 2.15
C SER A 62 5.78 18.91 3.53
N ARG A 63 4.45 18.89 3.68
CA ARG A 63 3.77 19.16 4.94
C ARG A 63 4.04 18.06 5.95
N ARG A 64 4.69 18.40 7.06
CA ARG A 64 4.96 17.46 8.17
C ARG A 64 5.73 16.21 7.72
N LEU A 65 6.52 16.33 6.65
CA LEU A 65 7.26 15.22 6.04
C LEU A 65 8.12 14.48 7.06
N ILE A 66 8.83 15.22 7.91
CA ILE A 66 9.69 14.63 8.93
C ILE A 66 8.91 13.73 9.89
N TRP A 67 7.70 14.14 10.30
CA TRP A 67 6.82 13.33 11.16
C TRP A 67 6.28 12.11 10.43
N GLY A 68 5.92 12.27 9.15
CA GLY A 68 5.53 11.14 8.29
C GLY A 68 6.64 10.09 8.23
N ILE A 69 7.87 10.51 7.97
CA ILE A 69 9.05 9.62 7.89
C ILE A 69 9.35 8.98 9.26
N LEU A 70 9.46 9.77 10.33
CA LEU A 70 9.79 9.25 11.66
C LEU A 70 8.76 8.23 12.16
N LEU A 71 7.47 8.54 12.04
CA LEU A 71 6.40 7.60 12.42
C LEU A 71 6.36 6.39 11.48
N GLY A 72 6.61 6.61 10.18
CA GLY A 72 6.71 5.55 9.19
C GLY A 72 7.80 4.54 9.53
N LEU A 73 9.00 5.01 9.89
CA LEU A 73 10.12 4.18 10.32
C LEU A 73 9.84 3.48 11.66
N ALA A 74 9.24 4.19 12.62
CA ALA A 74 8.90 3.61 13.92
C ALA A 74 7.91 2.44 13.79
N VAL A 75 6.83 2.62 13.02
CA VAL A 75 5.87 1.54 12.73
C VAL A 75 6.49 0.49 11.82
N GLY A 76 7.30 0.89 10.85
CA GLY A 76 8.06 -0.02 9.98
C GLY A 76 8.92 -0.98 10.79
N PHE A 77 9.60 -0.51 11.84
CA PHE A 77 10.36 -1.36 12.75
C PHE A 77 9.49 -2.40 13.48
N MET A 78 8.28 -2.02 13.90
CA MET A 78 7.33 -2.97 14.49
C MET A 78 6.90 -4.05 13.48
N LEU A 79 6.68 -3.66 12.22
CA LEU A 79 6.33 -4.59 11.14
C LEU A 79 7.50 -5.51 10.79
N ILE A 80 8.74 -5.00 10.77
CA ILE A 80 9.95 -5.82 10.61
C ILE A 80 9.99 -6.89 11.71
N LYS A 81 9.78 -6.52 12.98
CA LYS A 81 9.70 -7.48 14.08
C LYS A 81 8.61 -8.53 13.85
N ASN A 82 7.42 -8.12 13.42
CA ASN A 82 6.33 -9.04 13.10
C ASN A 82 6.73 -10.05 12.01
N VAL A 83 7.35 -9.60 10.93
CA VAL A 83 7.85 -10.48 9.86
C VAL A 83 8.90 -11.44 10.39
N THR A 84 9.90 -10.94 11.11
CA THR A 84 11.01 -11.76 11.63
C THR A 84 10.60 -12.75 12.74
N SER A 85 9.45 -12.54 13.38
CA SER A 85 8.87 -13.50 14.32
C SER A 85 8.26 -14.73 13.66
N ARG A 86 8.11 -14.72 12.33
CA ARG A 86 7.66 -15.89 11.56
C ARG A 86 8.85 -16.79 11.21
N PRO A 87 8.64 -18.09 10.96
CA PRO A 87 9.69 -18.97 10.45
C PRO A 87 10.32 -18.40 9.18
N ALA A 88 11.64 -18.40 9.10
CA ALA A 88 12.35 -18.03 7.89
C ALA A 88 12.08 -19.04 6.78
N THR A 89 12.09 -18.59 5.53
CA THR A 89 12.07 -19.48 4.36
C THR A 89 13.39 -19.39 3.60
N GLU A 90 13.56 -20.20 2.55
CA GLU A 90 14.77 -20.16 1.72
C GLU A 90 15.01 -18.74 1.18
N ARG A 91 16.23 -18.22 1.38
CA ARG A 91 16.56 -16.83 1.10
C ARG A 91 17.16 -16.67 -0.28
N PHE A 92 16.85 -15.55 -0.93
CA PHE A 92 17.63 -15.12 -2.09
C PHE A 92 19.08 -14.83 -1.67
N THR A 93 20.02 -15.05 -2.58
CA THR A 93 21.45 -14.76 -2.38
C THR A 93 22.02 -13.97 -3.56
N GLY A 94 23.20 -13.36 -3.35
CA GLY A 94 23.93 -12.65 -4.40
C GLY A 94 23.11 -11.54 -5.08
N TRP A 95 23.20 -11.46 -6.41
CA TRP A 95 22.50 -10.45 -7.20
C TRP A 95 20.97 -10.55 -7.11
N MET A 96 20.44 -11.77 -7.00
CA MET A 96 19.00 -11.99 -6.90
C MET A 96 18.43 -11.36 -5.63
N LEU A 97 19.18 -11.36 -4.52
CA LEU A 97 18.78 -10.68 -3.29
C LEU A 97 18.71 -9.16 -3.48
N VAL A 98 19.73 -8.56 -4.12
CA VAL A 98 19.76 -7.11 -4.39
C VAL A 98 18.57 -6.71 -5.26
N TRP A 99 18.33 -7.47 -6.33
CA TRP A 99 17.19 -7.27 -7.20
C TRP A 99 15.86 -7.42 -6.46
N ALA A 100 15.69 -8.47 -5.65
CA ALA A 100 14.46 -8.68 -4.90
C ALA A 100 14.21 -7.58 -3.86
N ILE A 101 15.24 -7.10 -3.16
CA ILE A 101 15.11 -5.98 -2.21
C ILE A 101 14.66 -4.72 -2.94
N PHE A 102 15.30 -4.40 -4.07
CA PHE A 102 14.92 -3.23 -4.85
C PHE A 102 13.51 -3.37 -5.43
N TRP A 103 13.26 -4.43 -6.20
CA TRP A 103 12.04 -4.60 -6.98
C TRP A 103 10.83 -4.97 -6.11
N ARG A 104 10.95 -6.02 -5.31
CA ARG A 104 9.84 -6.54 -4.49
C ARG A 104 9.75 -5.85 -3.13
N GLY A 105 10.89 -5.44 -2.57
CA GLY A 105 10.94 -4.73 -1.29
C GLY A 105 10.53 -3.26 -1.41
N ILE A 106 11.29 -2.50 -2.20
CA ILE A 106 11.18 -1.04 -2.26
C ILE A 106 10.13 -0.59 -3.28
N VAL A 107 10.27 -1.01 -4.55
CA VAL A 107 9.38 -0.52 -5.62
C VAL A 107 7.96 -1.03 -5.41
N TYR A 108 7.78 -2.35 -5.28
CA TYR A 108 6.47 -2.92 -5.02
C TYR A 108 5.88 -2.44 -3.69
N GLY A 109 6.63 -2.54 -2.58
CA GLY A 109 6.18 -2.05 -1.28
C GLY A 109 5.77 -0.57 -1.31
N GLY A 110 6.47 0.27 -2.07
CA GLY A 110 6.16 1.69 -2.23
C GLY A 110 4.94 1.96 -3.10
N VAL A 111 4.81 1.31 -4.25
CA VAL A 111 3.64 1.44 -5.15
C VAL A 111 2.38 0.91 -4.47
N ASP A 112 2.49 -0.21 -3.78
CA ASP A 112 1.38 -0.82 -3.07
C ASP A 112 1.01 0.02 -1.83
N GLY A 113 2.01 0.52 -1.09
CA GLY A 113 1.78 1.47 0.00
C GLY A 113 1.13 2.78 -0.47
N LEU A 114 1.48 3.27 -1.66
CA LEU A 114 0.84 4.43 -2.29
C LEU A 114 -0.65 4.15 -2.55
N LEU A 115 -0.98 3.03 -3.19
CA LEU A 115 -2.36 2.69 -3.51
C LEU A 115 -3.20 2.38 -2.27
N LEU A 116 -2.69 1.53 -1.39
CA LEU A 116 -3.47 0.96 -0.29
C LEU A 116 -3.59 1.93 0.89
N LEU A 117 -2.54 2.71 1.16
CA LEU A 117 -2.44 3.51 2.39
C LEU A 117 -2.52 5.02 2.12
N ALA A 118 -1.76 5.52 1.15
CA ALA A 118 -1.69 6.96 0.89
C ALA A 118 -2.90 7.45 0.10
N PHE A 119 -3.24 6.79 -1.01
CA PHE A 119 -4.26 7.26 -1.95
C PHE A 119 -5.66 7.44 -1.32
N PRO A 120 -6.21 6.48 -0.55
CA PRO A 120 -7.53 6.65 0.07
C PRO A 120 -7.52 7.81 1.06
N TRP A 121 -6.42 7.97 1.81
CA TRP A 121 -6.22 9.12 2.69
C TRP A 121 -6.19 10.44 1.90
N ILE A 122 -5.41 10.54 0.82
CA ILE A 122 -5.34 11.76 -0.01
C ILE A 122 -6.73 12.16 -0.50
N VAL A 123 -7.50 11.19 -1.02
CA VAL A 123 -8.85 11.44 -1.54
C VAL A 123 -9.78 11.93 -0.43
N VAL A 124 -9.83 11.25 0.71
CA VAL A 124 -10.70 11.65 1.83
C VAL A 124 -10.29 13.00 2.42
N TRP A 125 -8.99 13.21 2.63
CA TRP A 125 -8.45 14.44 3.22
C TRP A 125 -8.84 15.66 2.37
N ARG A 126 -8.81 15.52 1.03
CA ARG A 126 -9.23 16.56 0.09
C ARG A 126 -10.75 16.69 0.00
N ALA A 127 -11.48 15.58 -0.09
CA ALA A 127 -12.94 15.60 -0.19
C ALA A 127 -13.58 16.37 0.99
N LEU A 128 -13.02 16.17 2.18
CA LEU A 128 -13.48 16.77 3.43
C LEU A 128 -12.80 18.09 3.80
N GLU A 129 -11.86 18.58 2.97
CA GLU A 129 -11.05 19.78 3.24
C GLU A 129 -10.36 19.71 4.61
N ALA A 130 -9.93 18.53 5.03
CA ALA A 130 -9.50 18.27 6.40
C ALA A 130 -8.32 19.16 6.82
N GLU A 131 -7.45 19.53 5.88
CA GLU A 131 -6.27 20.36 6.15
C GLU A 131 -6.63 21.76 6.67
N SER A 132 -7.63 22.42 6.06
CA SER A 132 -8.05 23.79 6.37
C SER A 132 -9.09 23.88 7.49
N ARG A 133 -9.47 22.74 8.08
CA ARG A 133 -10.53 22.63 9.09
C ARG A 133 -9.96 22.27 10.46
N GLY A 134 -10.80 22.42 11.48
CA GLY A 134 -10.44 22.14 12.87
C GLY A 134 -10.16 20.66 13.16
N PHE A 135 -9.63 20.40 14.36
CA PHE A 135 -9.18 19.08 14.79
C PHE A 135 -10.23 17.97 14.65
N GLY A 136 -11.50 18.23 15.00
CA GLY A 136 -12.58 17.26 14.86
C GLY A 136 -12.80 16.80 13.41
N ARG A 137 -12.62 17.69 12.42
CA ARG A 137 -12.70 17.31 10.99
C ARG A 137 -11.53 16.43 10.56
N LYS A 138 -10.33 16.68 11.11
CA LYS A 138 -9.15 15.84 10.86
C LYS A 138 -9.34 14.43 11.42
N ILE A 139 -9.92 14.30 12.61
CA ILE A 139 -10.30 13.00 13.18
C ILE A 139 -11.31 12.29 12.28
N ALA A 140 -12.41 12.96 11.92
CA ALA A 140 -13.43 12.36 11.05
C ALA A 140 -12.84 11.91 9.70
N ALA A 141 -11.99 12.74 9.10
CA ALA A 141 -11.29 12.40 7.86
C ALA A 141 -10.32 11.21 8.03
N ALA A 142 -9.60 11.12 9.15
CA ALA A 142 -8.74 9.99 9.43
C ALA A 142 -9.53 8.68 9.60
N VAL A 143 -10.65 8.70 10.31
CA VAL A 143 -11.53 7.52 10.50
C VAL A 143 -12.13 7.07 9.17
N ILE A 144 -12.63 8.00 8.36
CA ILE A 144 -13.19 7.69 7.03
C ILE A 144 -12.09 7.17 6.09
N ALA A 145 -10.91 7.79 6.10
CA ALA A 145 -9.76 7.35 5.33
C ALA A 145 -9.34 5.92 5.71
N TRP A 146 -9.30 5.60 7.00
CA TRP A 146 -9.01 4.25 7.48
C TRP A 146 -10.02 3.23 6.95
N GLY A 147 -11.32 3.53 7.00
CA GLY A 147 -12.34 2.66 6.39
C GLY A 147 -12.10 2.41 4.90
N PHE A 148 -11.70 3.44 4.15
CA PHE A 148 -11.39 3.28 2.73
C PHE A 148 -10.04 2.59 2.45
N ILE A 149 -9.05 2.73 3.33
CA ILE A 149 -7.80 1.93 3.29
C ILE A 149 -8.15 0.44 3.37
N LEU A 150 -9.03 0.05 4.30
CA LEU A 150 -9.50 -1.33 4.42
C LEU A 150 -10.27 -1.80 3.19
N LEU A 151 -11.15 -0.95 2.64
CA LEU A 151 -11.90 -1.27 1.43
C LEU A 151 -10.96 -1.53 0.24
N VAL A 152 -10.02 -0.63 -0.02
CA VAL A 152 -9.07 -0.75 -1.15
C VAL A 152 -8.12 -1.94 -0.93
N THR A 153 -7.61 -2.12 0.30
CA THR A 153 -6.81 -3.30 0.67
C THR A 153 -7.57 -4.59 0.39
N THR A 154 -8.83 -4.66 0.79
CA THR A 154 -9.69 -5.84 0.58
C THR A 154 -9.90 -6.09 -0.91
N ALA A 155 -10.28 -5.07 -1.68
CA ALA A 155 -10.51 -5.19 -3.11
C ALA A 155 -9.25 -5.66 -3.86
N TYR A 156 -8.10 -5.06 -3.57
CA TYR A 156 -6.83 -5.48 -4.15
C TYR A 156 -6.49 -6.95 -3.85
N HIS A 157 -6.62 -7.38 -2.58
CA HIS A 157 -6.26 -8.75 -2.20
C HIS A 157 -7.26 -9.79 -2.72
N LEU A 158 -8.57 -9.49 -2.77
CA LEU A 158 -9.57 -10.38 -3.36
C LEU A 158 -9.33 -10.69 -4.85
N GLY A 159 -8.51 -9.88 -5.52
CA GLY A 159 -8.03 -10.18 -6.86
C GLY A 159 -7.26 -11.50 -6.91
N TYR A 160 -6.53 -11.88 -5.86
CA TYR A 160 -5.79 -13.15 -5.79
C TYR A 160 -6.65 -14.28 -5.19
N ALA A 161 -6.61 -15.48 -5.75
CA ALA A 161 -7.35 -16.64 -5.22
C ALA A 161 -7.02 -16.93 -3.74
N ASP A 162 -5.75 -16.77 -3.33
CA ASP A 162 -5.27 -17.04 -1.96
C ASP A 162 -6.09 -16.29 -0.88
N PHE A 163 -6.52 -15.08 -1.20
CA PHE A 163 -7.19 -14.18 -0.27
C PHE A 163 -8.72 -14.20 -0.39
N ARG A 164 -9.29 -15.07 -1.23
CA ARG A 164 -10.75 -15.34 -1.26
C ARG A 164 -11.16 -16.32 -0.15
N SER A 165 -10.63 -16.07 1.05
CA SER A 165 -10.76 -16.90 2.24
C SER A 165 -10.61 -16.03 3.49
N SER A 166 -10.61 -16.62 4.68
CA SER A 166 -10.32 -15.92 5.95
C SER A 166 -8.92 -15.28 5.98
N LYS A 167 -8.01 -15.65 5.07
CA LYS A 167 -6.69 -15.03 4.91
C LYS A 167 -6.77 -13.52 4.63
N ILE A 168 -7.90 -12.99 4.14
CA ILE A 168 -8.13 -11.55 3.90
C ILE A 168 -8.04 -10.69 5.17
N VAL A 169 -8.16 -11.28 6.36
CA VAL A 169 -8.05 -10.55 7.64
C VAL A 169 -6.63 -10.04 7.85
N GLN A 170 -5.62 -10.85 7.53
CA GLN A 170 -4.23 -10.52 7.77
C GLN A 170 -3.78 -9.23 7.05
N PRO A 171 -4.01 -9.04 5.73
CA PRO A 171 -3.58 -7.82 5.07
C PRO A 171 -4.35 -6.60 5.56
N ASN A 172 -5.60 -6.73 5.99
CA ASN A 172 -6.36 -5.62 6.59
C ASN A 172 -5.82 -5.18 7.96
N VAL A 173 -5.40 -6.14 8.80
CA VAL A 173 -4.69 -5.84 10.05
C VAL A 173 -3.35 -5.18 9.74
N GLY A 174 -2.61 -5.72 8.78
CA GLY A 174 -1.35 -5.15 8.28
C GLY A 174 -1.52 -3.69 7.80
N SER A 175 -2.49 -3.42 6.93
CA SER A 175 -2.81 -2.08 6.41
C SER A 175 -3.27 -1.12 7.50
N THR A 176 -3.96 -1.59 8.54
CA THR A 176 -4.32 -0.75 9.70
C THR A 176 -3.06 -0.27 10.42
N ILE A 177 -2.15 -1.18 10.72
CA ILE A 177 -0.89 -0.86 11.40
C ILE A 177 -0.03 0.03 10.50
N ALA A 178 0.19 -0.41 9.26
CA ALA A 178 1.03 0.29 8.29
C ALA A 178 0.50 1.68 7.93
N GLY A 179 -0.82 1.88 7.85
CA GLY A 179 -1.44 3.17 7.51
C GLY A 179 -1.41 4.20 8.65
N PHE A 180 -1.18 3.76 9.89
CA PHE A 180 -1.23 4.60 11.10
C PHE A 180 -0.34 5.86 11.04
N PRO A 181 0.92 5.78 10.55
CA PRO A 181 1.76 6.96 10.36
C PRO A 181 1.15 8.01 9.43
N THR A 182 0.49 7.60 8.33
CA THR A 182 -0.19 8.54 7.42
C THR A 182 -1.33 9.25 8.13
N LEU A 183 -2.14 8.49 8.88
CA LEU A 183 -3.30 9.02 9.60
C LEU A 183 -2.89 10.01 10.71
N ILE A 184 -1.85 9.68 11.49
CA ILE A 184 -1.39 10.52 12.60
C ILE A 184 -0.60 11.73 12.12
N ALA A 185 0.38 11.52 11.24
CA ALA A 185 1.20 12.61 10.73
C ALA A 185 0.39 13.58 9.85
N ALA A 186 -0.75 13.12 9.33
CA ALA A 186 -1.47 13.78 8.25
C ALA A 186 -0.54 14.04 7.04
N ASN A 187 0.23 13.02 6.67
CA ASN A 187 1.19 13.07 5.57
C ASN A 187 1.14 11.76 4.77
N PRO A 188 1.07 11.78 3.43
CA PRO A 188 0.86 10.57 2.63
C PRO A 188 2.07 9.62 2.60
N VAL A 189 3.26 10.03 3.07
CA VAL A 189 4.50 9.25 2.98
C VAL A 189 4.63 8.21 4.10
N GLY A 190 4.05 8.46 5.27
CA GLY A 190 4.31 7.64 6.45
C GLY A 190 3.90 6.17 6.28
N GLY A 191 2.73 5.92 5.70
CA GLY A 191 2.24 4.58 5.41
C GLY A 191 3.09 3.83 4.37
N PRO A 192 3.37 4.41 3.20
CA PRO A 192 4.31 3.82 2.25
C PRO A 192 5.68 3.48 2.85
N VAL A 193 6.24 4.33 3.72
CA VAL A 193 7.53 4.03 4.39
C VAL A 193 7.43 2.79 5.28
N SER A 194 6.40 2.70 6.14
CA SER A 194 6.22 1.53 7.00
C SER A 194 5.98 0.25 6.19
N HIS A 195 5.26 0.36 5.07
CA HIS A 195 4.97 -0.74 4.16
C HIS A 195 6.22 -1.23 3.41
N ILE A 196 7.06 -0.31 2.93
CA ILE A 196 8.37 -0.65 2.35
C ILE A 196 9.23 -1.41 3.36
N CYS A 197 9.30 -0.97 4.61
CA CYS A 197 10.05 -1.68 5.66
C CYS A 197 9.57 -3.13 5.83
N MET A 198 8.25 -3.35 5.85
CA MET A 198 7.65 -4.69 5.93
C MET A 198 8.01 -5.54 4.71
N HIS A 199 7.89 -5.00 3.49
CA HIS A 199 8.20 -5.72 2.25
C HIS A 199 9.69 -6.08 2.15
N VAL A 200 10.58 -5.15 2.50
CA VAL A 200 12.03 -5.43 2.55
C VAL A 200 12.33 -6.54 3.55
N ALA A 201 11.73 -6.52 4.75
CA ALA A 201 11.90 -7.61 5.71
C ALA A 201 11.35 -8.94 5.19
N ALA A 202 10.21 -8.94 4.49
CA ALA A 202 9.62 -10.14 3.93
C ALA A 202 10.54 -10.76 2.85
N VAL A 203 11.11 -9.93 1.97
CA VAL A 203 12.09 -10.38 0.96
C VAL A 203 13.33 -11.00 1.60
N VAL A 204 13.85 -10.38 2.66
CA VAL A 204 15.10 -10.81 3.29
C VAL A 204 14.92 -12.06 4.17
N HIS A 205 13.78 -12.17 4.86
CA HIS A 205 13.57 -13.20 5.88
C HIS A 205 12.71 -14.37 5.41
N SER A 206 11.66 -14.10 4.64
CA SER A 206 10.63 -15.10 4.32
C SER A 206 10.05 -14.91 2.90
N PRO A 207 10.87 -14.87 1.83
CA PRO A 207 10.39 -14.51 0.49
C PRO A 207 9.42 -15.54 -0.13
N ARG A 208 9.42 -16.78 0.36
CA ARG A 208 8.53 -17.88 -0.09
C ARG A 208 7.30 -18.15 0.79
N THR A 209 6.95 -17.22 1.68
CA THR A 209 5.75 -17.38 2.52
C THR A 209 4.47 -17.04 1.74
N GLU A 210 3.34 -17.63 2.12
CA GLU A 210 2.01 -17.27 1.59
C GLU A 210 1.38 -16.04 2.29
N LEU A 211 2.13 -15.39 3.19
CA LEU A 211 1.64 -14.26 3.99
C LEU A 211 2.02 -12.90 3.39
N PHE A 212 3.10 -12.84 2.61
CA PHE A 212 3.69 -11.60 2.14
C PHE A 212 4.08 -11.76 0.67
N LEU A 213 4.06 -10.65 -0.07
CA LEU A 213 4.48 -10.57 -1.47
C LEU A 213 3.59 -11.39 -2.44
N PRO A 214 2.26 -11.19 -2.47
CA PRO A 214 1.44 -11.85 -3.49
C PRO A 214 1.84 -11.41 -4.90
N PRO A 215 1.50 -12.20 -5.94
CA PRO A 215 0.84 -13.51 -5.87
C PRO A 215 1.79 -14.62 -5.40
N HIS A 216 1.30 -15.57 -4.62
CA HIS A 216 2.08 -16.75 -4.22
C HIS A 216 1.86 -17.87 -5.23
N ARG A 217 2.94 -18.58 -5.57
CA ARG A 217 2.87 -19.73 -6.49
C ARG A 217 3.62 -20.91 -5.89
N ALA A 218 3.11 -22.10 -6.16
CA ALA A 218 3.67 -23.34 -5.66
C ALA A 218 5.02 -23.73 -6.31
N SER A 219 5.60 -22.92 -7.20
CA SER A 219 6.70 -23.36 -8.08
C SER A 219 7.76 -22.29 -8.43
N ASP A 220 8.23 -21.49 -7.46
CA ASP A 220 9.46 -20.68 -7.60
C ASP A 220 10.48 -20.98 -6.49
#